data_AF-A0A927VRQ9-F1
#
_entry.id   AF-A0A927VRQ9-F1
#
_cell.length_a   1.000
_cell.length_b   1.000
_cell.length_c   1.000
_cell.angle_alpha   90.00
_cell.angle_beta   90.00
_cell.angle_gamma   90.00
#
_symmetry.space_group_name_H-M   'P 1'
#
loop_
_entity.id
_entity.type
_entity.pdbx_description
1 polymer ?
#
loop_
_entity_poly.entity_id
_entity_poly.type
_entity_poly.pdbx_seq_one_letter_code
_entity_poly.pdbx_strand_id
1 'polypeptide(L)'
;MKTTKETDKYLESISPEDLNKYLTGDYMNRYKDISDYLNQYMASHSLETSDVIKRSRLDRFYANQILNGTKKNPGRDKLIPLCLSMGMDLEETNRALKISKAGTLYSKDKRDAVIIMCINRKIFDVLKVNELLYENGLEPLAI
;
A
#
# COMPACT_ATOMS: atom_id res chain seq x y z
N MET A 1 -13.91 -11.44 -6.91
CA MET A 1 -13.22 -12.59 -6.28
C MET A 1 -12.69 -13.44 -7.42
N LYS A 2 -11.39 -13.44 -7.71
CA LYS A 2 -10.83 -14.38 -8.70
C LYS A 2 -10.88 -15.76 -8.07
N THR A 3 -11.72 -16.64 -8.58
CA THR A 3 -11.87 -18.02 -8.08
C THR A 3 -10.60 -18.82 -8.33
N THR A 4 -10.26 -19.76 -7.44
CA THR A 4 -9.08 -20.64 -7.48
C THR A 4 -8.74 -21.20 -8.87
N LYS A 5 -9.76 -21.41 -9.71
CA LYS A 5 -9.66 -21.86 -11.11
C LYS A 5 -8.90 -20.91 -12.06
N GLU A 6 -8.87 -19.61 -11.79
CA GLU A 6 -8.18 -18.62 -12.64
C GLU A 6 -6.67 -18.60 -12.37
N THR A 7 -6.27 -18.84 -11.13
CA THR A 7 -4.87 -18.99 -10.73
C THR A 7 -4.24 -20.26 -11.30
N ASP A 8 -4.99 -21.37 -11.32
CA ASP A 8 -4.49 -22.65 -11.84
C ASP A 8 -4.23 -22.57 -13.35
N LYS A 9 -5.14 -21.95 -14.11
CA LYS A 9 -5.02 -21.76 -15.56
C LYS A 9 -3.85 -20.83 -15.95
N TYR A 10 -3.50 -19.88 -15.10
CA TYR A 10 -2.34 -19.00 -15.31
C TYR A 10 -1.02 -19.76 -15.14
N LEU A 11 -0.94 -20.63 -14.12
CA LEU A 11 0.24 -21.47 -13.86
C LEU A 11 0.48 -22.50 -14.97
N GLU A 12 -0.57 -22.99 -15.61
CA GLU A 12 -0.48 -23.89 -16.78
C GLU A 12 0.14 -23.23 -18.02
N SER A 13 0.16 -21.89 -18.08
CA SER A 13 0.63 -21.12 -19.24
C SER A 13 1.99 -20.45 -19.05
N ILE A 14 2.63 -20.63 -17.88
CA ILE A 14 3.84 -19.90 -17.53
C ILE A 14 5.09 -20.57 -18.11
N SER A 15 6.03 -19.78 -18.65
CA SER A 15 7.30 -20.32 -19.16
C SER A 15 8.22 -20.77 -18.02
N PRO A 16 9.20 -21.66 -18.26
CA PRO A 16 10.21 -22.02 -17.27
C PRO A 16 10.96 -20.80 -16.70
N GLU A 17 11.20 -19.74 -17.49
CA GLU A 17 11.81 -18.51 -16.98
C GLU A 17 10.89 -17.75 -16.02
N ASP A 18 9.60 -17.64 -16.34
CA ASP A 18 8.61 -16.97 -15.48
C ASP A 18 8.35 -17.80 -14.21
N LEU A 19 8.34 -19.12 -14.32
CA LEU A 19 8.31 -19.99 -13.15
C LEU A 19 9.57 -19.79 -12.29
N ASN A 20 10.76 -19.73 -12.91
CA ASN A 20 12.00 -19.53 -12.18
C ASN A 20 12.05 -18.17 -11.49
N LYS A 21 11.58 -17.09 -12.12
CA LYS A 21 11.42 -15.77 -11.49
C LYS A 21 10.42 -15.79 -10.34
N TYR A 22 9.36 -16.60 -10.43
CA TYR A 22 8.40 -16.78 -9.34
C TYR A 22 9.02 -17.54 -8.16
N LEU A 23 9.73 -18.64 -8.44
CA LEU A 23 10.36 -19.50 -7.44
C LEU A 23 11.56 -18.84 -6.75
N THR A 24 12.35 -18.04 -7.48
CA THR A 24 13.48 -17.28 -6.95
C THR A 24 13.04 -16.01 -6.21
N GLY A 25 11.74 -15.67 -6.26
CA GLY A 25 11.21 -14.44 -5.69
C GLY A 25 11.60 -13.19 -6.47
N ASP A 26 12.11 -13.32 -7.70
CA ASP A 26 12.66 -12.22 -8.48
C ASP A 26 11.58 -11.24 -8.98
N TYR A 27 10.30 -11.66 -9.05
CA TYR A 27 9.18 -10.71 -9.19
C TYR A 27 9.00 -9.79 -7.97
N MET A 28 9.50 -10.20 -6.81
CA MET A 28 9.50 -9.41 -5.58
C MET A 28 10.76 -8.54 -5.44
N ASN A 29 11.74 -8.68 -6.34
CA ASN A 29 13.04 -7.99 -6.30
C ASN A 29 13.09 -6.63 -7.03
N ARG A 30 11.96 -6.10 -7.54
CA ARG A 30 11.98 -4.77 -8.18
C ARG A 30 12.35 -3.66 -7.19
N TYR A 31 12.02 -3.84 -5.92
CA TYR A 31 12.26 -2.84 -4.87
C TYR A 31 13.05 -3.47 -3.74
N LYS A 32 14.11 -2.78 -3.31
CA LYS A 32 14.97 -3.24 -2.21
C LYS A 32 14.21 -3.33 -0.89
N ASP A 33 13.37 -2.34 -0.62
CA ASP A 33 12.54 -2.22 0.57
C ASP A 33 11.38 -1.24 0.32
N ILE A 34 10.62 -0.92 1.38
CA ILE A 34 9.49 0.00 1.25
C ILE A 34 9.90 1.42 0.90
N SER A 35 11.05 1.90 1.39
CA SER A 35 11.46 3.27 1.11
C SER A 35 11.83 3.42 -0.36
N ASP A 36 12.50 2.41 -0.92
CA ASP A 36 12.78 2.34 -2.35
C ASP A 36 11.49 2.36 -3.19
N TYR A 37 10.49 1.55 -2.83
CA TYR A 37 9.18 1.55 -3.51
C TYR A 37 8.49 2.92 -3.49
N LEU A 38 8.39 3.52 -2.30
CA LEU A 38 7.73 4.79 -2.10
C LEU A 38 8.45 5.92 -2.84
N ASN A 39 9.78 5.98 -2.77
CA ASN A 39 10.57 7.01 -3.44
C ASN A 39 10.51 6.89 -4.97
N GLN A 40 10.57 5.67 -5.50
CA GLN A 40 10.38 5.45 -6.95
C GLN A 40 8.99 5.86 -7.41
N TYR A 41 7.94 5.56 -6.63
CA TYR A 41 6.58 5.99 -6.94
C TYR A 41 6.45 7.51 -6.92
N MET A 42 7.00 8.19 -5.91
CA MET A 42 6.98 9.65 -5.84
C MET A 42 7.70 10.26 -7.05
N ALA A 43 8.86 9.74 -7.43
CA ALA A 43 9.61 10.22 -8.58
C ALA A 43 8.84 10.06 -9.89
N SER A 44 8.18 8.91 -10.13
CA SER A 44 7.42 8.68 -11.36
C SER A 44 6.13 9.51 -11.46
N HIS A 45 5.63 10.03 -10.34
CA HIS A 45 4.41 10.85 -10.26
C HIS A 45 4.70 12.33 -9.94
N SER A 46 5.97 12.72 -9.92
CA SER A 46 6.41 14.10 -9.60
C SER A 46 5.83 14.61 -8.27
N LEU A 47 5.83 13.76 -7.24
CA LEU A 47 5.33 14.10 -5.91
C LEU A 47 6.45 14.65 -5.02
N GLU A 48 6.19 15.78 -4.40
CA GLU A 48 7.09 16.40 -3.42
C GLU A 48 6.97 15.72 -2.05
N THR A 49 8.11 15.35 -1.46
CA THR A 49 8.20 14.70 -0.14
C THR A 49 7.48 15.51 0.95
N SER A 50 7.62 16.84 0.94
CA SER A 50 7.00 17.74 1.90
C SER A 50 5.47 17.67 1.84
N ASP A 51 4.90 17.61 0.65
CA ASP A 51 3.46 17.52 0.42
C ASP A 51 2.90 16.16 0.82
N VAL A 52 3.61 15.08 0.47
CA VAL A 52 3.25 13.71 0.87
C VAL A 52 3.20 13.57 2.38
N ILE A 53 4.21 14.08 3.10
CA ILE A 53 4.26 14.05 4.57
C ILE A 53 3.12 14.89 5.16
N LYS A 54 2.88 16.09 4.63
CA LYS A 54 1.81 16.96 5.12
C LYS A 54 0.43 16.33 4.92
N ARG A 55 0.19 15.72 3.76
CA ARG A 55 -1.09 15.09 3.41
C ARG A 55 -1.34 13.77 4.13
N SER A 56 -0.30 13.03 4.51
CA SER A 56 -0.44 11.77 5.26
C SER A 56 -0.85 11.98 6.72
N ARG A 57 -0.73 13.22 7.23
CA ARG A 57 -1.03 13.61 8.62
C ARG A 57 -0.18 12.92 9.69
N LEU A 58 0.81 12.13 9.27
CA LEU A 58 1.74 11.51 10.19
C LEU A 58 2.65 12.55 10.84
N ASP A 59 3.16 12.20 12.01
CA ASP A 59 4.33 12.86 12.56
C ASP A 59 5.47 12.91 11.51
N ARG A 60 6.03 14.11 11.33
CA ARG A 60 7.03 14.39 10.29
C ARG A 60 8.27 13.51 10.48
N PHE A 61 8.70 13.29 11.72
CA PHE A 61 9.89 12.49 11.97
C PHE A 61 9.64 11.02 11.61
N TYR A 62 8.49 10.47 11.99
CA TYR A 62 8.11 9.11 11.63
C TYR A 62 7.98 8.90 10.11
N ALA A 63 7.32 9.82 9.41
CA ALA A 63 7.19 9.75 7.95
C ALA A 63 8.57 9.78 7.26
N ASN A 64 9.47 10.65 7.72
CA ASN A 64 10.85 10.68 7.21
C ASN A 64 11.60 9.39 7.49
N GLN A 65 11.43 8.76 8.67
CA GLN A 65 12.05 7.47 8.95
C GLN A 65 11.58 6.38 7.98
N ILE A 66 10.33 6.40 7.52
CA ILE A 66 9.86 5.48 6.49
C ILE A 66 10.53 5.81 5.16
N LEU A 67 10.47 7.07 4.72
CA LEU A 67 10.97 7.48 3.40
C LEU A 67 12.48 7.39 3.24
N ASN A 68 13.25 7.52 4.33
CA ASN A 68 14.70 7.36 4.32
C ASN A 68 15.17 5.91 4.59
N GLY A 69 14.24 4.98 4.80
CA GLY A 69 14.54 3.56 5.02
C GLY A 69 14.99 3.18 6.43
N THR A 70 15.04 4.11 7.39
CA THR A 70 15.30 3.79 8.80
C THR A 70 14.21 2.89 9.37
N LYS A 71 12.94 3.16 9.05
CA LYS A 71 11.79 2.35 9.42
C LYS A 71 11.38 1.42 8.27
N LYS A 72 11.98 0.22 8.25
CA LYS A 72 11.79 -0.77 7.17
C LYS A 72 10.42 -1.45 7.13
N ASN A 73 9.79 -1.64 8.30
CA ASN A 73 8.49 -2.32 8.44
C ASN A 73 7.50 -1.41 9.19
N PRO A 74 6.99 -0.34 8.56
CA PRO A 74 5.90 0.44 9.14
C PRO A 74 4.63 -0.42 9.22
N GLY A 75 3.87 -0.24 10.29
CA GLY A 75 2.55 -0.86 10.42
C GLY A 75 1.52 -0.25 9.46
N ARG A 76 0.39 -0.94 9.28
CA ARG A 76 -0.71 -0.53 8.38
C ARG A 76 -1.16 0.91 8.61
N ASP A 77 -1.33 1.28 9.87
CA ASP A 77 -1.83 2.61 10.26
C ASP A 77 -0.87 3.75 9.94
N LYS A 78 0.40 3.45 9.64
CA LYS A 78 1.38 4.43 9.20
C LYS A 78 1.59 4.36 7.68
N LEU A 79 1.51 3.16 7.09
CA LEU A 79 1.73 3.00 5.67
C LEU A 79 0.52 3.39 4.80
N ILE A 80 -0.70 3.09 5.25
CA ILE A 80 -1.94 3.42 4.50
C ILE A 80 -2.08 4.94 4.33
N PRO A 81 -1.92 5.79 5.36
CA PRO A 81 -1.96 7.25 5.18
C PRO A 81 -0.94 7.79 4.16
N LEU A 82 0.25 7.18 4.08
CA LEU A 82 1.25 7.53 3.05
C LEU A 82 0.80 7.12 1.65
N CYS A 83 0.23 5.92 1.49
CA CYS A 83 -0.28 5.47 0.20
C CYS A 83 -1.44 6.37 -0.27
N LEU A 84 -2.35 6.73 0.64
CA LEU A 84 -3.44 7.68 0.39
C LEU A 84 -2.88 9.05 0.01
N SER A 85 -1.88 9.57 0.73
CA SER A 85 -1.31 10.89 0.42
C SER A 85 -0.62 10.96 -0.95
N MET A 86 -0.12 9.82 -1.42
CA MET A 86 0.45 9.64 -2.76
C MET A 86 -0.61 9.34 -3.84
N GLY A 87 -1.88 9.15 -3.46
CA GLY A 87 -2.98 8.86 -4.39
C GLY A 87 -2.90 7.47 -5.03
N MET A 88 -2.28 6.51 -4.36
CA MET A 88 -2.12 5.14 -4.85
C MET A 88 -3.47 4.43 -5.00
N ASP A 89 -3.58 3.60 -6.02
CA ASP A 89 -4.71 2.69 -6.18
C ASP A 89 -4.61 1.47 -5.24
N LEU A 90 -5.56 0.55 -5.35
CA LEU A 90 -5.62 -0.63 -4.50
C LEU A 90 -4.46 -1.60 -4.77
N GLU A 91 -4.02 -1.74 -6.01
CA GLU A 91 -2.91 -2.62 -6.35
C GLU A 91 -1.61 -2.07 -5.80
N GLU A 92 -1.36 -0.78 -6.00
CA GLU A 92 -0.17 -0.06 -5.55
C GLU A 92 -0.09 0.00 -4.02
N THR A 93 -1.22 0.24 -3.36
CA THR A 93 -1.33 0.21 -1.89
C THR A 93 -1.05 -1.19 -1.34
N ASN A 94 -1.63 -2.23 -1.94
CA ASN A 94 -1.38 -3.60 -1.51
C ASN A 94 0.06 -4.04 -1.79
N ARG A 95 0.68 -3.53 -2.85
CA ARG A 95 2.11 -3.74 -3.12
C ARG A 95 2.96 -3.15 -2.01
N ALA A 96 2.69 -1.91 -1.60
CA ALA A 96 3.35 -1.28 -0.44
C ALA A 96 3.23 -2.15 0.82
N LEU A 97 2.00 -2.54 1.16
CA LEU A 97 1.70 -3.37 2.34
C LEU A 97 2.41 -4.73 2.30
N LYS A 98 2.53 -5.34 1.12
CA LYS A 98 3.24 -6.62 0.92
C LYS A 98 4.75 -6.45 1.13
N ILE A 99 5.35 -5.39 0.58
CA ILE A 99 6.78 -5.09 0.76
C ILE A 99 7.11 -4.87 2.25
N SER A 100 6.26 -4.15 2.98
CA SER A 100 6.43 -3.92 4.43
C SER A 100 5.98 -5.07 5.34
N LYS A 101 5.49 -6.18 4.78
CA LYS A 101 4.94 -7.34 5.52
C LYS A 101 3.82 -6.95 6.49
N ALA A 102 3.03 -5.93 6.15
CA ALA A 102 1.98 -5.37 7.01
C ALA A 102 0.60 -6.02 6.80
N GLY A 103 0.47 -6.90 5.80
CA GLY A 103 -0.80 -7.52 5.39
C GLY A 103 -1.60 -6.64 4.44
N THR A 104 -2.06 -7.21 3.33
CA THR A 104 -2.86 -6.51 2.31
C THR A 104 -4.26 -6.18 2.81
N LEU A 105 -4.90 -5.17 2.23
CA LEU A 105 -6.31 -4.84 2.46
C LEU A 105 -7.19 -6.02 2.03
N TYR A 106 -8.05 -6.49 2.94
CA TYR A 106 -8.91 -7.64 2.72
C TYR A 106 -10.39 -7.25 2.78
N SER A 107 -11.11 -7.40 1.67
CA SER A 107 -12.48 -6.90 1.53
C SER A 107 -13.53 -7.52 2.47
N LYS A 108 -13.22 -8.61 3.18
CA LYS A 108 -14.12 -9.17 4.21
C LYS A 108 -13.88 -8.59 5.60
N ASP A 109 -12.76 -7.91 5.81
CA ASP A 109 -12.57 -7.08 6.98
C ASP A 109 -13.32 -5.75 6.79
N LYS A 110 -14.10 -5.33 7.80
CA LYS A 110 -14.98 -4.16 7.70
C LYS A 110 -14.20 -2.86 7.56
N ARG A 111 -13.09 -2.72 8.29
CA ARG A 111 -12.21 -1.54 8.25
C ARG A 111 -11.57 -1.42 6.87
N ASP A 112 -11.05 -2.53 6.37
CA ASP A 112 -10.44 -2.60 5.06
C ASP A 112 -11.45 -2.36 3.94
N ALA A 113 -12.68 -2.84 4.06
CA ALA A 113 -13.72 -2.59 3.07
C ALA A 113 -14.00 -1.08 2.88
N VAL A 114 -14.03 -0.31 3.98
CA VAL A 114 -14.19 1.16 3.93
C VAL A 114 -12.96 1.80 3.27
N ILE A 115 -11.75 1.41 3.65
CA ILE A 115 -10.50 1.94 3.06
C ILE A 115 -10.43 1.64 1.56
N ILE A 116 -10.73 0.40 1.15
CA ILE A 116 -10.80 -0.03 -0.25
C ILE A 116 -11.83 0.80 -1.02
N MET A 117 -13.02 1.02 -0.44
CA MET A 117 -14.04 1.86 -1.06
C MET A 117 -13.54 3.28 -1.28
N CYS A 118 -12.86 3.88 -0.29
CA CYS A 118 -12.28 5.21 -0.41
C CYS A 118 -11.25 5.28 -1.53
N ILE A 119 -10.30 4.33 -1.58
CA ILE A 119 -9.28 4.24 -2.64
C ILE A 119 -9.94 4.15 -4.03
N ASN A 120 -10.90 3.23 -4.20
CA ASN A 120 -11.59 3.03 -5.48
C ASN A 120 -12.41 4.25 -5.92
N ARG A 121 -12.90 5.06 -4.97
CA ARG A 121 -13.61 6.32 -5.23
C ARG A 121 -12.68 7.54 -5.28
N LYS A 122 -11.36 7.34 -5.23
CA LYS A 122 -10.33 8.40 -5.22
C LYS A 122 -10.49 9.38 -4.05
N ILE A 123 -11.01 8.89 -2.91
CA ILE A 123 -11.08 9.62 -1.64
C ILE A 123 -9.77 9.40 -0.91
N PHE A 124 -8.81 10.31 -1.16
CA PHE A 124 -7.43 10.21 -0.67
C PHE A 124 -7.11 11.13 0.51
N ASP A 125 -8.06 11.98 0.93
CA ASP A 125 -7.89 12.78 2.14
C ASP A 125 -7.99 11.88 3.37
N VAL A 126 -6.89 11.77 4.12
CA VAL A 126 -6.79 10.88 5.28
C VAL A 126 -7.76 11.26 6.40
N LEU A 127 -8.05 12.55 6.59
CA LEU A 127 -9.03 12.98 7.59
C LEU A 127 -10.43 12.55 7.18
N LYS A 128 -10.76 12.65 5.89
CA LYS A 128 -12.06 12.18 5.38
C LYS A 128 -12.21 10.66 5.49
N VAL A 129 -11.14 9.90 5.25
CA VAL A 129 -11.14 8.45 5.47
C VAL A 129 -11.34 8.12 6.95
N ASN A 130 -10.65 8.83 7.85
CA ASN A 130 -10.83 8.65 9.29
C ASN A 130 -12.23 9.00 9.78
N GLU A 131 -12.84 10.06 9.24
CA GLU A 131 -14.23 10.42 9.52
C GLU A 131 -15.18 9.28 9.12
N LEU A 132 -15.06 8.75 7.90
CA LEU A 132 -15.88 7.62 7.43
C LEU A 132 -15.70 6.36 8.29
N LEU A 133 -14.46 6.07 8.71
CA LEU A 133 -14.20 4.96 9.62
C LEU A 133 -14.92 5.17 10.96
N TYR A 134 -14.77 6.35 11.54
CA TYR A 134 -15.40 6.71 12.81
C TYR A 134 -16.93 6.67 12.75
N GLU A 135 -17.54 7.25 11.71
CA GLU A 135 -18.99 7.23 11.48
C GLU A 135 -19.57 5.81 11.38
N ASN A 136 -18.76 4.84 10.94
CA ASN A 136 -19.13 3.43 10.85
C ASN A 136 -18.75 2.60 12.09
N GLY A 137 -18.28 3.24 13.18
CA GLY A 137 -17.87 2.57 14.41
C GLY A 137 -16.59 1.76 14.28
N LEU A 138 -15.72 2.10 13.32
CA LEU A 138 -14.47 1.43 13.03
C LEU A 138 -13.29 2.28 13.54
N GLU A 139 -12.20 1.62 13.92
CA GLU A 139 -11.00 2.30 14.40
C GLU A 139 -10.37 3.18 13.29
N PRO A 140 -10.17 4.49 13.52
CA PRO A 140 -9.49 5.36 12.57
C PRO A 140 -8.05 4.94 12.32
N LEU A 141 -7.44 5.43 11.24
CA LEU A 141 -5.99 5.31 11.01
C LEU A 141 -5.26 6.14 12.07
N ALA A 142 -4.29 5.54 12.76
CA ALA A 142 -3.45 6.24 13.73
C ALA A 142 -2.49 7.19 13.00
N ILE A 143 -2.89 8.46 12.86
CA ILE A 143 -2.10 9.55 12.28
C ILE A 143 -1.48 10.44 13.34
#